data_AF-A0A6M4G008-F1
#
_entry.id   AF-A0A6M4G008-F1
#
_cell.length_a   1.000
_cell.length_b   1.000
_cell.length_c   1.000
_cell.angle_alpha   90.00
_cell.angle_beta   90.00
_cell.angle_gamma   90.00
#
_symmetry.space_group_name_H-M   'P 1'
#
loop_
_entity.id
_entity.type
_entity.pdbx_description
1 polymer ?
#
loop_
_entity_poly.entity_id
_entity_poly.type
_entity_poly.pdbx_seq_one_letter_code
_entity_poly.pdbx_strand_id
1 'polypeptide(L)' 'MDTRESKTPEEELEHLKEVLEPEDFDDPEPDAKQPEAKKPPPKTMQRLLPTIIVVLGLLVAAMLIYSGSAQ' A
#
# COMPACT_ATOMS: atom_id res chain seq x y z
N MET A 1 13.88 -17.56 -23.87
CA MET A 1 14.63 -16.29 -23.79
C MET A 1 15.99 -16.65 -23.19
N ASP A 2 17.03 -16.64 -24.02
CA ASP A 2 18.40 -16.89 -23.60
C ASP A 2 18.95 -15.62 -22.95
N THR A 3 19.08 -15.59 -21.62
CA THR A 3 19.58 -14.43 -20.87
C THR A 3 21.10 -14.49 -20.67
N ARG A 4 21.82 -15.12 -21.60
CA ARG A 4 23.28 -15.35 -21.52
C ARG A 4 24.05 -14.68 -22.67
N GLU A 5 23.40 -13.82 -23.45
CA GLU A 5 24.10 -12.96 -24.40
C GLU A 5 24.59 -11.72 -23.66
N SER A 6 25.86 -11.79 -23.30
CA SER A 6 26.66 -10.75 -22.66
C SER A 6 26.51 -9.44 -23.45
N LYS A 7 25.84 -8.47 -22.84
CA LYS A 7 25.78 -7.09 -23.33
C LYS A 7 27.20 -6.57 -23.56
N THR A 8 27.44 -5.90 -24.67
CA THR A 8 28.76 -5.28 -24.91
C THR A 8 29.03 -4.21 -23.85
N PRO A 9 30.30 -3.85 -23.55
CA PRO A 9 30.61 -2.81 -22.57
C PRO A 9 29.93 -1.46 -22.88
N GLU A 10 29.63 -1.21 -24.15
CA GLU A 10 28.90 -0.04 -24.63
C GLU A 10 27.41 -0.13 -24.27
N GLU A 11 26.80 -1.30 -24.40
CA GLU A 11 25.40 -1.57 -24.05
C GLU A 11 25.19 -1.61 -22.53
N GLU A 12 26.17 -2.06 -21.75
CA GLU A 12 26.15 -1.92 -20.28
C GLU A 12 26.22 -0.45 -19.85
N LEU A 13 27.02 0.37 -20.54
CA LEU A 13 27.14 1.80 -20.26
C LEU A 13 25.86 2.56 -20.57
N GLU A 14 25.17 2.20 -21.65
CA GLU A 14 23.88 2.77 -22.03
C GLU A 14 22.81 2.38 -20.99
N HIS A 15 22.77 1.11 -20.60
CA HIS A 15 21.87 0.64 -19.56
C HIS A 15 22.13 1.29 -18.18
N LEU A 16 23.38 1.59 -17.85
CA LEU A 16 23.71 2.32 -16.63
C LEU A 16 23.23 3.78 -16.67
N LYS A 17 23.24 4.42 -17.84
CA LYS A 17 22.67 5.76 -18.01
C LYS A 17 21.14 5.75 -17.87
N GLU A 18 20.48 4.74 -18.40
CA GLU A 18 19.03 4.52 -18.26
C GLU A 18 18.62 4.20 -16.81
N VAL A 19 19.51 3.61 -16.00
CA VAL A 19 19.24 3.28 -14.59
C VAL A 19 19.48 4.47 -13.63
N LEU A 20 20.33 5.42 -14.01
CA LEU A 20 20.68 6.57 -13.15
C LEU A 20 19.48 7.50 -12.90
N GLU A 21 18.59 7.59 -13.87
CA GLU A 21 17.37 8.39 -13.79
C GLU A 21 16.16 7.45 -13.83
N PRO A 22 15.32 7.43 -12.77
CA PRO A 22 14.09 6.64 -12.79
C PRO A 22 13.24 6.99 -14.02
N GLU A 23 12.59 6.00 -14.63
CA GLU A 23 11.71 6.22 -15.80
C GLU A 23 10.63 7.29 -15.54
N ASP A 24 10.20 7.41 -14.27
CA ASP A 24 9.18 8.33 -13.79
C ASP A 24 9.79 9.59 -13.10
N PHE A 25 11.03 10.00 -13.41
CA PHE A 25 11.67 11.15 -12.76
C PHE A 25 10.89 12.47 -12.98
N ASP A 26 10.37 12.68 -14.19
CA ASP A 26 9.60 13.87 -14.56
C ASP A 26 8.11 13.78 -14.18
N ASP A 27 7.58 12.57 -13.96
CA ASP A 27 6.17 12.32 -13.59
C ASP A 27 6.10 11.33 -12.41
N PRO A 28 6.36 11.79 -11.17
CA PRO A 28 6.41 10.92 -10.00
C PRO A 28 5.03 10.41 -9.57
N GLU A 29 3.96 10.90 -10.19
CA GLU A 29 2.61 10.45 -9.91
C GLU A 29 2.35 9.07 -10.56
N PRO A 30 1.60 8.17 -9.89
CA PRO A 30 1.28 6.89 -10.49
C PRO A 30 0.52 7.08 -11.81
N ASP A 31 0.97 6.45 -12.89
CA ASP A 31 0.33 6.58 -14.21
C ASP A 31 -1.17 6.27 -14.11
N ALA A 32 -1.99 7.26 -14.45
CA ALA A 32 -3.45 7.20 -14.40
C ALA A 32 -4.04 6.10 -15.31
N LYS A 33 -3.26 5.53 -16.24
CA LYS A 33 -3.67 4.37 -17.06
C LYS A 33 -3.43 3.05 -16.34
N GLN A 34 -2.57 3.00 -15.31
CA GLN A 34 -2.28 1.78 -14.58
C GLN A 34 -3.54 1.28 -13.84
N PRO A 35 -3.90 0.00 -14.01
CA PRO A 35 -5.07 -0.57 -13.37
C PRO A 35 -4.90 -0.65 -11.84
N GLU A 36 -3.68 -0.63 -11.32
CA GLU A 36 -3.38 -0.68 -9.89
C GLU A 36 -3.65 0.66 -9.19
N ALA A 37 -3.36 1.78 -9.86
CA ALA A 37 -3.71 3.12 -9.40
C ALA A 37 -5.23 3.34 -9.27
N LYS A 38 -6.05 2.56 -9.99
CA LYS A 38 -7.52 2.68 -10.00
C LYS A 38 -8.23 1.81 -8.98
N LYS A 39 -7.54 0.89 -8.31
CA LYS A 39 -8.20 -0.05 -7.39
C LYS A 39 -8.53 0.65 -6.08
N PRO A 40 -9.82 0.89 -5.76
CA PRO A 40 -10.17 1.40 -4.44
C PRO A 40 -9.77 0.35 -3.38
N PRO A 41 -9.41 0.78 -2.17
CA PRO A 41 -9.18 -0.16 -1.08
C PRO A 41 -10.43 -1.04 -0.89
N PRO A 42 -10.27 -2.33 -0.53
CA PRO A 42 -11.41 -3.19 -0.30
C PRO A 42 -12.33 -2.54 0.75
N LYS A 43 -13.62 -2.42 0.40
CA LYS A 43 -14.65 -1.76 1.22
C LYS A 43 -14.75 -2.31 2.64
N THR A 44 -14.33 -3.56 2.83
CA THR A 44 -14.21 -4.24 4.12
C THR A 44 -13.13 -3.61 5.01
N MET A 45 -11.98 -3.23 4.45
CA MET A 45 -10.86 -2.63 5.18
C MET A 45 -11.23 -1.26 5.75
N GLN A 46 -11.94 -0.45 4.95
CA GLN A 46 -12.39 0.89 5.35
C GLN A 46 -13.38 0.86 6.52
N ARG A 47 -14.15 -0.23 6.66
CA ARG A 47 -15.14 -0.40 7.73
C ARG A 47 -14.55 -1.03 8.99
N LEU A 48 -13.35 -1.61 8.93
CA LEU A 48 -12.74 -2.33 10.04
C LEU A 48 -12.48 -1.40 11.23
N LEU A 49 -11.81 -0.26 10.99
CA LEU A 49 -11.46 0.70 12.04
C LEU A 49 -12.69 1.24 12.80
N PRO A 50 -13.73 1.79 12.15
CA PRO A 50 -14.92 2.25 12.87
C PRO A 50 -15.65 1.11 13.59
N THR A 51 -15.65 -0.10 13.03
CA THR A 51 -16.27 -1.27 13.70
C THR A 51 -15.55 -1.60 15.01
N ILE A 52 -14.21 -1.63 15.00
CA ILE A 52 -13.40 -1.88 16.20
C ILE A 52 -13.68 -0.81 17.27
N ILE A 53 -13.75 0.46 16.88
CA ILE A 53 -14.03 1.57 17.82
C ILE A 53 -15.39 1.36 18.50
N VAL A 54 -16.42 1.02 17.74
CA VAL A 54 -17.77 0.76 18.28
C VAL A 54 -17.77 -0.44 19.23
N VAL A 55 -17.14 -1.55 18.83
CA VAL A 55 -17.05 -2.77 19.66
C VAL A 55 -16.32 -2.48 20.96
N LEU A 56 -15.17 -1.79 20.89
CA LEU A 56 -14.39 -1.46 22.08
C LEU A 56 -15.16 -0.51 23.01
N GLY A 57 -15.87 0.47 22.46
CA GLY A 57 -16.73 1.38 23.22
C GLY A 57 -17.85 0.63 23.96
N LEU A 58 -18.50 -0.34 23.31
CA LEU A 58 -19.52 -1.18 23.93
C LEU A 58 -18.93 -2.05 25.05
N LEU A 59 -17.75 -2.64 24.86
CA LEU A 59 -17.09 -3.45 25.88
C LEU A 59 -16.72 -2.62 27.12
N VAL A 60 -16.18 -1.41 26.93
CA VAL A 60 -15.86 -0.50 28.04
C VAL A 60 -17.14 -0.07 28.76
N ALA A 61 -18.19 0.31 28.02
CA ALA A 61 -19.48 0.68 28.62
C ALA A 61 -20.08 -0.47 29.43
N ALA A 62 -20.08 -1.69 28.87
CA ALA A 62 -20.54 -2.89 29.56
C ALA A 62 -19.72 -3.13 30.83
N MET A 63 -18.38 -3.07 30.75
CA MET A 63 -17.50 -3.24 31.90
C MET A 63 -17.82 -2.23 33.01
N LEU A 64 -17.99 -0.96 32.67
CA LEU A 64 -18.33 0.11 33.62
C LEU A 64 -19.70 -0.12 34.28
N ILE A 65 -20.71 -0.53 33.50
CA ILE A 65 -22.04 -0.85 34.01
C ILE A 65 -21.95 -2.04 34.99
N TYR A 66 -21.32 -3.13 34.57
CA TYR A 66 -21.20 -4.32 35.42
C TYR A 66 -20.34 -4.08 36.65
N SER A 67 -19.22 -3.34 36.55
CA SER A 67 -18.39 -3.01 37.71
C SER A 67 -19.05 -2.01 38.66
N GLY A 68 -19.86 -1.08 38.14
CA GLY A 68 -20.62 -0.13 38.96
C GLY A 68 -21.89 -0.74 39.58
N SER A 69 -22.47 -1.77 38.97
CA SER A 69 -23.61 -2.52 39.51
C SER A 69 -23.24 -3.63 40.50
N ALA A 70 -21.95 -3.94 40.63
CA ALA A 70 -21.42 -4.97 41.53
C ALA A 70 -21.05 -4.43 42.93
N GLN A 71 -21.45 -3.20 43.24
CA GLN A 71 -21.23 -2.51 44.51
C GLN A 71 -22.56 -2.05 45.10
#